data_AF-A0A6N6RMY5-F1
#
_entry.id   AF-A0A6N6RMY5-F1
#
_cell.length_a   1.000
_cell.length_b   1.000
_cell.length_c   1.000
_cell.angle_alpha   90.00
_cell.angle_beta   90.00
_cell.angle_gamma   90.00
#
_symmetry.space_group_name_H-M   'P 1'
#
loop_
_entity.id
_entity.type
_entity.pdbx_description
1 polymer ?
#
loop_
_entity_poly.entity_id
_entity_poly.type
_entity_poly.pdbx_seq_one_letter_code
_entity_poly.pdbx_strand_id
1 'polypeptide(L)'
;MKKAKLIFVFALALAAGCVSQSTYDQQVAETQQLAYLNSVYQQLNTVLAAQVAADQVQIQQLQDQLQVTLVNEILFNEGGWELHAQGRQTLNQIVSALQQAQGK
;
A
#
# COMPACT_ATOMS: atom_id res chain seq x y z
N MET A 1 -3.37 22.15 54.58
CA MET A 1 -2.67 20.98 53.99
C MET A 1 -3.45 20.26 52.87
N LYS A 2 -4.79 20.21 52.90
CA LYS A 2 -5.59 19.52 51.85
C LYS A 2 -5.58 20.19 50.45
N LYS A 3 -5.46 21.53 50.38
CA LYS A 3 -5.45 22.28 49.11
C LYS A 3 -4.16 22.09 48.28
N ALA A 4 -3.02 21.96 48.95
CA ALA A 4 -1.74 21.69 48.29
C ALA A 4 -1.67 20.28 47.68
N LYS A 5 -2.32 19.30 48.33
CA LYS A 5 -2.42 17.93 47.82
C LYS A 5 -3.30 17.82 46.56
N LEU A 6 -4.25 18.73 46.38
CA LEU A 6 -5.18 18.75 45.25
C LEU A 6 -4.57 19.40 44.00
N ILE A 7 -3.67 20.35 44.18
CA ILE A 7 -2.93 21.01 43.08
C ILE A 7 -1.85 20.08 42.49
N PHE A 8 -1.19 19.28 43.34
CA PHE A 8 -0.14 18.36 42.88
C PHE A 8 -0.67 17.24 41.98
N VAL A 9 -1.92 16.80 42.18
CA VAL A 9 -2.55 15.75 41.37
C VAL A 9 -2.93 16.22 39.96
N PHE A 10 -3.26 17.50 39.79
CA PHE A 10 -3.63 18.06 38.48
C PHE A 10 -2.41 18.27 37.56
N ALA A 11 -1.24 18.58 38.14
CA ALA A 11 0.00 18.77 37.37
C ALA A 11 0.54 17.45 36.76
N LEU A 12 0.28 16.31 37.41
CA LEU A 12 0.72 14.99 36.93
C LEU A 12 -0.12 14.45 35.75
N ALA A 13 -1.33 14.95 35.54
CA ALA A 13 -2.19 14.53 34.43
C ALA A 13 -1.78 15.14 33.07
N LEU A 14 -1.06 16.28 33.08
CA LEU A 14 -0.66 17.00 31.87
C LEU A 14 0.62 16.44 31.21
N ALA A 15 1.35 15.57 31.90
CA ALA A 15 2.61 14.99 31.42
C ALA A 15 2.42 13.71 30.56
N ALA A 16 1.20 13.22 30.38
CA ALA A 16 0.90 12.03 29.58
C ALA A 16 0.87 12.27 28.05
N GLY A 17 1.11 13.51 27.59
CA GLY A 17 0.92 13.92 26.19
C GLY A 17 2.13 13.81 25.25
N CYS A 18 3.29 13.32 25.70
CA CYS A 18 4.50 13.28 24.87
C CYS A 18 4.64 11.90 24.20
N VAL A 19 3.98 11.69 23.06
CA VAL A 19 4.42 10.64 22.12
C VAL A 19 5.89 10.92 21.79
N SER A 20 6.77 9.93 21.90
CA SER A 20 8.18 10.14 21.58
C SER A 20 8.33 10.43 20.09
N GLN A 21 9.27 11.31 19.73
CA GLN A 21 9.56 11.68 18.33
C GLN A 21 9.72 10.44 17.43
N SER A 22 10.38 9.39 17.95
CA SER A 22 10.56 8.12 17.25
C SER A 22 9.25 7.45 16.83
N THR A 23 8.25 7.45 17.72
CA THR A 23 6.95 6.82 17.47
C THR A 23 6.13 7.64 16.49
N TYR A 24 6.25 8.98 16.55
CA TYR A 24 5.64 9.86 15.57
C TYR A 24 6.24 9.65 14.17
N ASP A 25 7.57 9.66 14.05
CA ASP A 25 8.26 9.47 12.78
C ASP A 25 7.94 8.10 12.16
N GLN A 26 7.85 7.05 12.99
CA GLN A 26 7.42 5.72 12.57
C GLN A 26 5.97 5.72 12.04
N GLN A 27 5.04 6.33 12.77
CA GLN A 27 3.63 6.40 12.35
C GLN A 27 3.46 7.18 11.04
N VAL A 28 4.21 8.27 10.88
CA VAL A 28 4.22 9.08 9.65
C VAL A 28 4.77 8.28 8.48
N ALA A 29 5.88 7.55 8.67
CA ALA A 29 6.44 6.70 7.63
C ALA A 29 5.48 5.58 7.19
N GLU A 30 4.83 4.92 8.15
CA GLU A 30 3.82 3.88 7.88
C GLU A 30 2.63 4.44 7.11
N THR A 31 2.14 5.62 7.51
CA THR A 31 1.03 6.30 6.83
C THR A 31 1.40 6.66 5.39
N GLN A 32 2.63 7.14 5.16
CA GLN A 32 3.11 7.44 3.81
C GLN A 32 3.22 6.18 2.96
N GLN A 33 3.70 5.08 3.52
CA GLN A 33 3.77 3.79 2.83
C GLN A 33 2.37 3.29 2.45
N LEU A 34 1.41 3.35 3.37
CA LEU A 34 0.04 2.95 3.11
C LEU A 34 -0.62 3.85 2.05
N ALA A 35 -0.38 5.16 2.09
CA ALA A 35 -0.87 6.09 1.08
C ALA A 35 -0.29 5.76 -0.31
N TYR A 36 1.00 5.45 -0.39
CA TYR A 36 1.64 4.98 -1.62
C TYR A 36 0.99 3.70 -2.14
N LEU A 37 0.91 2.66 -1.32
CA LEU A 37 0.32 1.37 -1.73
C LEU A 37 -1.12 1.53 -2.21
N ASN A 38 -1.91 2.38 -1.56
CA ASN A 38 -3.27 2.72 -2.00
C ASN A 38 -3.28 3.41 -3.37
N SER A 39 -2.35 4.34 -3.63
CA SER A 39 -2.24 4.99 -4.94
C SER A 39 -1.87 4.00 -6.05
N VAL A 40 -0.93 3.08 -5.79
CA VAL A 40 -0.55 2.02 -6.72
C VAL A 40 -1.76 1.13 -7.00
N TYR A 41 -2.47 0.72 -5.95
CA TYR A 41 -3.66 -0.12 -6.05
C TYR A 41 -4.71 0.49 -6.97
N GLN A 42 -5.05 1.77 -6.77
CA GLN A 42 -6.02 2.49 -7.59
C GLN A 42 -5.57 2.60 -9.04
N GLN A 43 -4.29 2.90 -9.27
CA GLN A 43 -3.72 3.00 -10.61
C GLN A 43 -3.75 1.65 -11.34
N LEU A 44 -3.37 0.56 -10.67
CA LEU A 44 -3.42 -0.78 -11.25
C LEU A 44 -4.84 -1.22 -11.56
N ASN A 45 -5.80 -0.99 -10.65
CA ASN A 45 -7.21 -1.28 -10.91
C ASN A 45 -7.76 -0.49 -12.09
N THR A 46 -7.30 0.74 -12.29
CA THR A 46 -7.75 1.57 -13.42
C THR A 46 -7.17 1.07 -14.75
N VAL A 47 -5.85 0.84 -14.79
CA VAL A 47 -5.15 0.43 -16.02
C VAL A 47 -5.50 -1.01 -16.42
N LEU A 48 -5.76 -1.88 -15.44
CA LEU A 48 -6.05 -3.31 -15.66
C LEU A 48 -7.53 -3.64 -15.52
N ALA A 49 -8.43 -2.64 -15.52
CA ALA A 49 -9.86 -2.83 -15.29
C ALA A 49 -10.48 -3.92 -16.19
N ALA A 50 -10.06 -3.98 -17.46
CA ALA A 50 -10.55 -4.97 -18.42
C ALA A 50 -10.06 -6.39 -18.08
N GLN A 51 -8.80 -6.54 -17.66
CA GLN A 51 -8.23 -7.82 -17.27
C GLN A 51 -8.81 -8.30 -15.93
N VAL A 52 -9.05 -7.40 -14.98
CA VAL A 52 -9.73 -7.70 -13.71
C VAL A 52 -11.17 -8.15 -13.96
N ALA A 53 -11.92 -7.43 -14.81
CA ALA A 53 -13.30 -7.79 -15.15
C ALA A 53 -13.42 -9.13 -15.89
N ALA A 54 -12.32 -9.58 -16.51
CA ALA A 54 -12.23 -10.85 -17.23
C ALA A 54 -11.58 -11.97 -16.39
N ASP A 55 -11.41 -11.78 -15.07
CA ASP A 55 -10.76 -12.73 -14.14
C ASP A 55 -9.33 -13.13 -14.54
N GLN A 56 -8.67 -12.33 -15.36
CA GLN A 56 -7.30 -12.56 -15.84
C GLN A 56 -6.24 -12.05 -14.87
N VAL A 57 -6.59 -11.04 -14.07
CA VAL A 57 -5.70 -10.40 -13.09
C VAL A 57 -6.45 -10.18 -11.79
N GLN A 58 -5.78 -10.47 -10.66
CA GLN A 58 -6.28 -10.17 -9.32
C GLN A 58 -5.29 -9.28 -8.58
N ILE A 59 -5.76 -8.17 -8.03
CA ILE A 59 -4.95 -7.22 -7.27
C ILE A 59 -5.44 -7.23 -5.82
N GLN A 60 -4.53 -7.45 -4.87
CA GLN A 60 -4.84 -7.54 -3.44
C GLN A 60 -3.87 -6.66 -2.64
N GLN A 61 -4.42 -5.77 -1.82
CA GLN A 61 -3.63 -5.05 -0.83
C GLN A 61 -3.54 -5.87 0.44
N LEU A 62 -2.32 -6.25 0.80
CA LEU A 62 -1.96 -6.82 2.08
C LEU A 62 -1.34 -5.68 2.91
N GLN A 63 -1.21 -5.88 4.23
CA GLN A 63 -0.83 -4.84 5.19
C GLN A 63 0.24 -3.86 4.68
N ASP A 64 1.41 -4.37 4.33
CA ASP A 64 2.59 -3.62 3.94
C ASP A 64 3.01 -3.85 2.48
N GLN A 65 2.19 -4.57 1.70
CA GLN A 65 2.54 -5.00 0.34
C GLN A 65 1.33 -5.10 -0.59
N LEU A 66 1.58 -5.00 -1.88
CA LEU A 66 0.59 -5.17 -2.93
C LEU A 66 0.90 -6.43 -3.75
N GLN A 67 -0.06 -7.35 -3.82
CA GLN A 67 0.06 -8.57 -4.60
C GLN A 67 -0.76 -8.46 -5.89
N VAL A 68 -0.10 -8.70 -7.03
CA VAL A 68 -0.75 -8.83 -8.34
C VAL A 68 -0.58 -10.25 -8.83
N THR A 69 -1.69 -10.95 -9.03
CA THR A 69 -1.73 -12.33 -9.53
C THR A 69 -2.26 -12.32 -10.94
N LEU A 70 -1.58 -12.99 -11.87
CA LEU A 70 -1.96 -13.07 -13.28
C LEU A 70 -2.15 -14.53 -13.65
N VAL A 71 -3.20 -14.81 -14.43
CA VAL A 71 -3.46 -16.16 -14.95
C VAL A 71 -2.39 -16.53 -15.98
N ASN A 72 -1.96 -17.80 -16.00
CA ASN A 72 -0.80 -18.23 -16.79
C ASN A 72 -0.99 -18.02 -18.30
N GLU A 73 -2.19 -18.30 -18.79
CA GLU A 73 -2.59 -18.27 -20.20
C GLU A 73 -2.56 -16.86 -20.81
N ILE A 74 -2.58 -15.82 -19.96
CA ILE A 74 -2.42 -14.44 -20.44
C ILE A 74 -0.94 -14.12 -20.66
N LEU A 75 -0.06 -14.75 -19.87
CA LEU A 75 1.38 -14.52 -19.88
C LEU A 75 2.06 -15.38 -20.94
N PHE A 76 1.72 -16.67 -21.03
CA PHE A 76 2.45 -17.66 -21.81
C PHE A 76 1.54 -18.42 -22.76
N ASN A 77 2.12 -18.91 -23.86
CA ASN A 77 1.45 -19.92 -24.69
C ASN A 77 1.37 -21.25 -23.94
N GLU A 78 0.38 -22.07 -24.30
CA GLU A 78 0.23 -23.41 -23.73
C GLU A 78 1.50 -24.26 -23.93
N GLY A 79 2.04 -24.80 -22.84
CA GLY A 79 3.28 -25.59 -22.85
C GLY A 79 4.56 -24.80 -23.17
N GLY A 80 4.48 -23.48 -23.36
CA GLY A 80 5.62 -22.60 -23.60
C GLY A 80 6.07 -21.84 -22.35
N TRP A 81 7.25 -21.24 -22.43
CA TRP A 81 7.80 -20.35 -21.39
C TRP A 81 8.04 -18.94 -21.92
N GLU A 82 7.96 -18.74 -23.24
CA GLU A 82 8.01 -17.43 -23.85
C GLU A 82 6.72 -16.66 -23.54
N LEU A 83 6.91 -15.43 -23.07
CA LEU A 83 5.81 -14.49 -22.93
C LEU A 83 5.13 -14.30 -24.28
N HIS A 84 3.80 -14.36 -24.32
CA HIS A 84 3.03 -13.99 -25.51
C HIS A 84 2.86 -12.45 -25.58
N ALA A 85 2.42 -11.94 -26.74
CA ALA A 85 2.33 -10.50 -27.00
C ALA A 85 1.41 -9.78 -25.99
N GLN A 86 0.25 -10.39 -25.69
CA GLN A 86 -0.70 -9.87 -24.71
C GLN A 86 -0.09 -9.83 -23.30
N GLY A 87 0.58 -10.90 -22.87
CA GLY A 87 1.24 -10.94 -21.56
C GLY A 87 2.30 -9.85 -21.40
N ARG A 88 3.09 -9.60 -22.45
CA ARG A 88 4.04 -8.48 -22.48
C ARG A 88 3.34 -7.12 -22.33
N GLN A 89 2.20 -6.93 -23.00
CA GLN A 89 1.42 -5.71 -22.89
C GLN A 89 0.87 -5.52 -21.47
N THR A 90 0.31 -6.57 -20.85
CA THR A 90 -0.19 -6.51 -19.48
C THR A 90 0.93 -6.21 -18.48
N LEU A 91 2.10 -6.81 -18.64
CA LEU A 91 3.27 -6.48 -17.82
C LEU A 91 3.73 -5.03 -18.00
N ASN A 92 3.73 -4.51 -19.23
CA ASN A 92 4.07 -3.11 -19.49
C ASN A 92 3.07 -2.14 -18.83
N GLN A 93 1.79 -2.49 -18.82
CA GLN A 93 0.75 -1.74 -18.12
C GLN A 93 0.99 -1.70 -16.60
N ILE A 94 1.38 -2.84 -16.00
CA ILE A 94 1.76 -2.92 -14.60
C ILE A 94 2.97 -2.02 -14.32
N VAL A 95 4.02 -2.11 -15.13
CA VAL A 95 5.23 -1.27 -14.99
C VAL A 95 4.88 0.21 -15.05
N SER A 96 4.02 0.61 -15.98
CA SER A 96 3.59 2.01 -16.11
C SER A 96 2.84 2.49 -14.86
N ALA A 97 1.96 1.66 -14.30
CA ALA A 97 1.24 1.98 -13.07
C ALA A 97 2.20 2.11 -11.87
N LEU A 98 3.21 1.25 -11.77
CA LEU A 98 4.24 1.31 -10.73
C LEU A 98 5.10 2.58 -10.82
N GLN A 99 5.40 3.05 -12.04
CA GLN A 99 6.15 4.29 -12.28
C GLN A 99 5.35 5.55 -11.95
N GLN A 100 4.03 5.53 -12.14
CA GLN A 100 3.15 6.66 -11.89
C GLN A 100 2.78 6.81 -10.42
N ALA A 101 2.76 5.71 -9.68
CA ALA A 101 2.52 5.76 -8.26
C ALA A 101 3.72 6.41 -7.54
N GLN A 102 3.46 7.47 -6.79
CA GLN A 102 4.50 8.21 -6.09
C GLN A 102 4.91 7.50 -4.80
N GLY A 103 5.99 6.73 -4.85
CA GLY A 103 6.57 6.07 -3.69
C GLY A 103 8.08 5.95 -3.83
N LYS A 104 8.75 6.97 -3.28
CA LYS A 104 10.21 7.17 -3.19
C LYS A 104 10.97 7.22 -4.51
#